data_AF-A0A0P7UN14-F1
#
_entry.id   AF-A0A0P7UN14-F1
#
_cell.length_a   1.000
_cell.length_b   1.000
_cell.length_c   1.000
_cell.angle_alpha   90.00
_cell.angle_beta   90.00
_cell.angle_gamma   90.00
#
_symmetry.space_group_name_H-M   'P 1'
#
loop_
_entity.id
_entity.type
_entity.pdbx_description
1 polymer ?
#
loop_
_entity_poly.entity_id
_entity_poly.type
_entity_poly.pdbx_seq_one_letter_code
_entity_poly.pdbx_strand_id
1 'polypeptide(L)'
;MVSSCVPELQNSAGREVLIMCRSLYGTKHQLPPQCIRHISALILDQPGFLLPALKLMAESRDVELLTLTLDQIRAVTQVNEQNCDDELLSLLLDADLLQECWGTVLYPCLVAHLLLHYVEKGWDVEKTARRMREAGHVAEAGSLLLAYKGTPPGQVTFSMALAVAHRWL
;
A
#
# COMPACT_ATOMS: atom_id res chain seq x y z
N MET A 1 -29.63 3.77 24.77
CA MET A 1 -28.30 3.16 24.93
C MET A 1 -28.11 2.10 23.84
N VAL A 2 -27.98 2.48 22.57
CA VAL A 2 -27.63 1.57 21.45
C VAL A 2 -26.96 2.43 20.39
N SER A 3 -25.63 2.57 20.40
CA SER A 3 -24.89 3.34 19.38
C SER A 3 -23.55 2.71 19.01
N SER A 4 -23.29 1.46 19.41
CA SER A 4 -22.03 0.76 19.09
C SER A 4 -22.16 -0.32 18.02
N CYS A 5 -23.37 -0.65 17.54
CA CYS A 5 -23.58 -1.76 16.60
C CYS A 5 -23.33 -1.40 15.11
N VAL A 6 -23.37 -0.12 14.77
CA VAL A 6 -23.26 0.36 13.38
C VAL A 6 -21.86 0.16 12.75
N PRO A 7 -20.73 0.45 13.44
CA PRO A 7 -19.41 0.33 12.81
C PRO A 7 -18.99 -1.13 12.54
N GLU A 8 -19.39 -2.08 13.39
CA GLU A 8 -19.11 -3.51 13.17
C GLU A 8 -19.85 -4.07 11.95
N LEU A 9 -21.12 -3.66 11.76
CA LEU A 9 -21.95 -4.06 10.62
C LEU A 9 -21.47 -3.43 9.31
N GLN A 10 -20.94 -2.20 9.36
CA GLN A 10 -20.35 -1.53 8.20
C GLN A 10 -19.04 -2.20 7.77
N ASN A 11 -18.15 -2.50 8.73
CA ASN A 11 -16.91 -3.23 8.44
C ASN A 11 -17.17 -4.65 7.91
N SER A 12 -18.22 -5.34 8.38
CA SER A 12 -18.58 -6.67 7.88
C SER A 12 -19.08 -6.63 6.43
N ALA A 13 -19.91 -5.64 6.08
CA ALA A 13 -20.43 -5.49 4.72
C ALA A 13 -19.30 -5.23 3.69
N GLY A 14 -18.32 -4.39 4.03
CA GLY A 14 -17.20 -4.10 3.12
C GLY A 14 -16.34 -5.33 2.87
N ARG A 15 -16.12 -6.12 3.92
CA ARG A 15 -15.43 -7.41 3.84
C ARG A 15 -16.20 -8.43 3.02
N GLU A 16 -17.52 -8.51 3.15
CA GLU A 16 -18.35 -9.39 2.33
C GLU A 16 -18.29 -9.04 0.84
N VAL A 17 -18.31 -7.74 0.50
CA VAL A 17 -18.16 -7.31 -0.90
C VAL A 17 -16.80 -7.72 -1.46
N LEU A 18 -15.73 -7.59 -0.68
CA LEU A 18 -14.41 -8.10 -1.07
C LEU A 18 -14.44 -9.61 -1.32
N ILE A 19 -15.02 -10.39 -0.41
CA ILE A 19 -15.12 -11.86 -0.55
C ILE A 19 -15.90 -12.23 -1.82
N MET A 20 -17.02 -11.55 -2.08
CA MET A 20 -17.82 -11.77 -3.29
C MET A 20 -17.02 -11.46 -4.55
N CYS A 21 -16.36 -10.30 -4.63
CA CYS A 21 -15.54 -9.94 -5.79
C CYS A 21 -14.39 -10.94 -6.00
N ARG A 22 -13.71 -11.33 -4.92
CA ARG A 22 -12.60 -12.29 -4.95
C ARG A 22 -13.02 -13.70 -5.34
N SER A 23 -14.22 -14.13 -4.97
CA SER A 23 -14.77 -15.42 -5.39
C SER A 23 -14.92 -15.54 -6.92
N LEU A 24 -15.01 -14.41 -7.61
CA LEU A 24 -15.10 -14.35 -9.07
C LEU A 24 -13.72 -14.28 -9.74
N TYR A 25 -12.66 -13.97 -8.99
CA TYR A 25 -11.29 -13.95 -9.52
C TYR A 25 -10.84 -15.36 -9.94
N GLY A 26 -10.18 -15.45 -11.09
CA GLY A 26 -9.78 -16.72 -11.68
C GLY A 26 -10.91 -17.53 -12.34
N THR A 27 -12.15 -17.01 -12.34
CA THR A 27 -13.27 -17.60 -13.08
C THR A 27 -13.51 -16.89 -14.41
N LYS A 28 -14.31 -17.48 -15.30
CA LYS A 28 -14.78 -16.82 -16.53
C LYS A 28 -15.65 -15.57 -16.28
N HIS A 29 -16.08 -15.37 -15.03
CA HIS A 29 -16.93 -14.27 -14.61
C HIS A 29 -16.17 -13.21 -13.82
N GLN A 30 -14.84 -13.15 -13.98
CA GLN A 30 -14.03 -12.09 -13.39
C GLN A 30 -14.61 -10.71 -13.76
N LEU A 31 -14.81 -9.89 -12.74
CA LEU A 31 -15.35 -8.55 -12.92
C LEU A 31 -14.38 -7.71 -13.75
N PRO A 32 -14.85 -7.03 -14.81
CA PRO A 32 -13.99 -6.13 -15.56
C PRO A 32 -13.60 -4.93 -14.68
N PRO A 33 -12.46 -4.26 -14.97
CA PRO A 33 -11.95 -3.15 -14.17
C PRO A 33 -12.97 -1.99 -14.05
N GLN A 34 -13.80 -1.77 -15.07
CA GLN A 34 -14.87 -0.77 -15.03
C GLN A 34 -15.93 -1.08 -13.95
N CYS A 35 -16.29 -2.35 -13.77
CA CYS A 35 -17.21 -2.76 -12.71
C CYS A 35 -16.55 -2.60 -11.33
N ILE A 36 -15.27 -2.98 -11.21
CA ILE A 36 -14.51 -2.80 -9.97
C ILE A 36 -14.45 -1.31 -9.60
N ARG A 37 -14.21 -0.42 -10.56
CA ARG A 37 -14.22 1.03 -10.37
C ARG A 37 -15.55 1.55 -9.85
N HIS A 38 -16.65 1.06 -10.41
CA HIS A 38 -17.97 1.50 -9.98
C HIS A 38 -18.28 1.01 -8.56
N ILE A 39 -17.95 -0.25 -8.27
CA ILE A 39 -18.12 -0.83 -6.93
C ILE A 39 -17.25 -0.08 -5.92
N SER A 40 -15.97 0.17 -6.22
CA SER A 40 -15.08 0.88 -5.30
C SER A 40 -15.54 2.32 -5.06
N ALA A 41 -16.04 3.03 -6.07
CA ALA A 41 -16.61 4.37 -5.90
C ALA A 41 -17.82 4.37 -4.96
N LEU A 42 -18.77 3.44 -5.15
CA LEU A 42 -19.94 3.30 -4.28
C LEU A 42 -19.57 2.98 -2.83
N ILE A 43 -18.50 2.21 -2.64
CA ILE A 43 -17.99 1.84 -1.32
C ILE A 43 -17.26 3.03 -0.67
N LEU A 44 -16.47 3.80 -1.43
CA LEU A 44 -15.75 4.98 -0.94
C LEU A 44 -16.70 6.08 -0.42
N ASP A 45 -17.88 6.21 -1.01
CA ASP A 45 -18.90 7.16 -0.55
C ASP A 45 -19.48 6.81 0.85
N GLN A 46 -19.24 5.58 1.34
CA GLN A 46 -19.75 5.13 2.64
C GLN A 46 -18.69 5.27 3.74
N PRO A 47 -19.05 5.81 4.93
CA PRO A 47 -18.12 5.94 6.04
C PRO A 47 -17.70 4.54 6.56
N GLY A 48 -16.40 4.34 6.77
CA GLY A 48 -15.83 3.10 7.31
C GLY A 48 -15.42 2.05 6.28
N PHE A 49 -15.67 2.27 4.98
CA PHE A 49 -15.36 1.30 3.94
C PHE A 49 -14.13 1.62 3.09
N LEU A 50 -13.33 2.61 3.52
CA LEU A 50 -12.13 3.04 2.82
C LEU A 50 -11.17 1.87 2.57
N LEU A 51 -10.85 1.09 3.60
CA LEU A 51 -9.91 -0.03 3.50
C LEU A 51 -10.37 -1.13 2.52
N PRO A 52 -11.63 -1.62 2.58
CA PRO A 52 -12.16 -2.51 1.56
C PRO A 52 -12.07 -1.98 0.12
N ALA A 53 -12.38 -0.70 -0.08
CA ALA A 53 -12.28 -0.08 -1.41
C ALA A 53 -10.83 -0.02 -1.90
N LEU A 54 -9.89 0.41 -1.06
CA LEU A 54 -8.47 0.49 -1.41
C LEU A 54 -7.92 -0.89 -1.79
N LYS A 55 -8.26 -1.95 -1.04
CA LYS A 55 -7.85 -3.32 -1.36
C LYS A 55 -8.39 -3.78 -2.70
N LEU A 56 -9.68 -3.55 -2.97
CA LEU A 56 -10.31 -3.96 -4.22
C LEU A 56 -9.66 -3.27 -5.43
N MET A 57 -9.36 -1.97 -5.30
CA MET A 57 -8.69 -1.21 -6.36
C MET A 57 -7.23 -1.64 -6.54
N ALA A 58 -6.47 -1.84 -5.46
CA ALA A 58 -5.09 -2.30 -5.52
C ALA A 58 -4.97 -3.71 -6.15
N GLU A 59 -5.92 -4.60 -5.85
CA GLU A 59 -5.94 -5.98 -6.35
C GLU A 59 -6.30 -6.09 -7.84
N SER A 60 -6.99 -5.09 -8.39
CA SER A 60 -7.40 -5.06 -9.81
C SER A 60 -6.24 -4.95 -10.80
N ARG A 61 -5.08 -4.41 -10.37
CA ARG A 61 -3.88 -4.12 -11.17
C ARG A 61 -4.12 -3.25 -12.42
N ASP A 62 -5.29 -2.61 -12.51
CA ASP A 62 -5.60 -1.68 -13.58
C ASP A 62 -4.96 -0.32 -13.28
N VAL A 63 -4.32 0.28 -14.29
CA VAL A 63 -3.55 1.52 -14.11
C VAL A 63 -4.42 2.65 -13.60
N GLU A 64 -5.65 2.81 -14.10
CA GLU A 64 -6.54 3.87 -13.64
C GLU A 64 -6.99 3.63 -12.19
N LEU A 65 -7.29 2.38 -11.83
CA LEU A 65 -7.66 2.04 -10.45
C LEU A 65 -6.50 2.23 -9.46
N LEU A 66 -5.28 1.92 -9.87
CA LEU A 66 -4.09 2.18 -9.04
C LEU A 66 -3.88 3.69 -8.85
N THR A 67 -4.08 4.51 -9.89
CA THR A 67 -4.00 5.99 -9.73
C THR A 67 -5.04 6.52 -8.76
N LEU A 68 -6.29 6.03 -8.84
CA LEU A 68 -7.33 6.41 -7.87
C LEU A 68 -6.99 5.95 -6.45
N THR A 69 -6.39 4.77 -6.31
CA THR A 69 -5.94 4.26 -5.00
C THR A 69 -4.90 5.20 -4.38
N LEU A 70 -3.93 5.66 -5.18
CA LEU A 70 -2.92 6.61 -4.74
C LEU A 70 -3.51 7.97 -4.36
N ASP A 71 -4.48 8.48 -5.13
CA ASP A 71 -5.15 9.74 -4.82
C ASP A 71 -5.90 9.65 -3.48
N GLN A 72 -6.59 8.54 -3.24
CA GLN A 72 -7.25 8.30 -1.94
C GLN A 72 -6.23 8.18 -0.80
N ILE A 73 -5.11 7.48 -1.01
CA ILE A 73 -4.01 7.39 -0.03
C ILE A 73 -3.41 8.77 0.28
N ARG A 74 -3.24 9.63 -0.73
CA ARG A 74 -2.73 11.00 -0.55
C ARG A 74 -3.71 11.89 0.20
N ALA A 75 -5.01 11.63 0.09
CA ALA A 75 -6.04 12.33 0.86
C ALA A 75 -6.06 11.91 2.34
N VAL A 76 -5.50 10.74 2.69
CA VAL A 76 -5.39 10.29 4.08
C VAL A 76 -4.31 11.08 4.81
N THR A 77 -4.70 11.78 5.87
CA THR A 77 -3.80 12.63 6.66
C THR A 77 -3.24 11.95 7.91
N GLN A 78 -3.85 10.85 8.36
CA GLN A 78 -3.42 10.10 9.54
C GLN A 78 -3.62 8.61 9.30
N VAL A 79 -2.63 7.78 9.68
CA VAL A 79 -2.73 6.32 9.62
C VAL A 79 -3.53 5.80 10.81
N ASN A 80 -4.52 4.93 10.56
CA ASN A 80 -5.34 4.26 11.57
C ASN A 80 -5.67 2.83 11.12
N GLU A 81 -6.21 2.01 12.03
CA GLU A 81 -6.59 0.62 11.75
C GLU A 81 -7.69 0.49 10.67
N GLN A 82 -8.35 1.59 10.31
CA GLN A 82 -9.41 1.64 9.30
C GLN A 82 -8.91 2.01 7.90
N ASN A 83 -7.64 2.39 7.75
CA ASN A 83 -7.06 2.80 6.47
C ASN A 83 -5.76 2.08 6.11
N CYS A 84 -5.11 1.42 7.08
CA CYS A 84 -3.87 0.72 6.86
C CYS A 84 -3.90 -0.63 7.56
N ASP A 85 -3.66 -1.69 6.80
CA ASP A 85 -3.44 -3.03 7.30
C ASP A 85 -2.39 -3.77 6.47
N ASP A 86 -1.87 -4.87 7.03
CA ASP A 86 -0.78 -5.65 6.43
C ASP A 86 -1.14 -6.19 5.04
N GLU A 87 -2.42 -6.48 4.81
CA GLU A 87 -2.91 -6.96 3.52
C GLU A 87 -2.86 -5.86 2.46
N LEU A 88 -3.35 -4.65 2.77
CA LEU A 88 -3.25 -3.51 1.86
C LEU A 88 -1.79 -3.18 1.55
N LEU A 89 -0.92 -3.16 2.57
CA LEU A 89 0.51 -2.91 2.38
C LEU A 89 1.14 -3.94 1.44
N SER A 90 0.80 -5.22 1.62
CA SER A 90 1.25 -6.29 0.72
C SER A 90 0.76 -6.08 -0.72
N LEU A 91 -0.51 -5.73 -0.91
CA LEU A 91 -1.09 -5.49 -2.24
C LEU A 91 -0.43 -4.30 -2.95
N LEU A 92 -0.16 -3.22 -2.22
CA LEU A 92 0.53 -2.04 -2.76
C LEU A 92 1.98 -2.36 -3.17
N LEU A 93 2.69 -3.18 -2.38
CA LEU A 93 4.04 -3.63 -2.72
C LEU A 93 4.04 -4.60 -3.91
N ASP A 94 3.08 -5.52 -3.97
CA ASP A 94 2.91 -6.44 -5.10
C ASP A 94 2.55 -5.71 -6.41
N ALA A 95 1.91 -4.53 -6.30
CA ALA A 95 1.64 -3.63 -7.42
C ALA A 95 2.80 -2.66 -7.74
N ASP A 96 3.96 -2.79 -7.07
CA ASP A 96 5.16 -1.95 -7.27
C ASP A 96 4.91 -0.44 -7.03
N LEU A 97 3.91 -0.10 -6.20
CA LEU A 97 3.49 1.27 -5.92
C LEU A 97 4.31 1.99 -4.86
N LEU A 98 5.38 1.39 -4.33
CA LEU A 98 6.21 2.01 -3.29
C LEU A 98 6.76 3.37 -3.73
N GLN A 99 7.11 3.49 -5.02
CA GLN A 99 7.58 4.74 -5.60
C GLN A 99 6.47 5.77 -5.51
N GLU A 100 5.29 5.54 -6.06
CA GLU A 100 4.21 6.53 -6.11
C GLU A 100 3.64 6.96 -4.75
N CYS A 101 3.90 6.17 -3.70
CA CYS A 101 3.52 6.45 -2.32
C CYS A 101 4.51 7.36 -1.58
N TRP A 102 5.58 7.88 -2.21
CA TRP A 102 6.51 8.80 -1.54
C TRP A 102 5.77 10.04 -1.00
N GLY A 103 6.15 10.47 0.21
CA GLY A 103 5.52 11.62 0.88
C GLY A 103 4.12 11.37 1.45
N THR A 104 3.56 10.18 1.29
CA THR A 104 2.30 9.79 1.94
C THR A 104 2.54 9.32 3.36
N VAL A 105 1.51 9.41 4.21
CA VAL A 105 1.58 8.92 5.59
C VAL A 105 1.75 7.41 5.68
N LEU A 106 1.42 6.67 4.61
CA LEU A 106 1.59 5.22 4.53
C LEU A 106 3.01 4.79 4.13
N TYR A 107 3.85 5.69 3.63
CA TYR A 107 5.20 5.35 3.18
C TYR A 107 6.07 4.68 4.26
N PRO A 108 6.14 5.20 5.52
CA PRO A 108 6.89 4.52 6.57
C PRO A 108 6.36 3.13 6.90
N CYS A 109 5.03 2.95 6.87
CA CYS A 109 4.38 1.66 7.10
C CYS A 109 4.72 0.65 5.99
N LEU A 110 4.72 1.09 4.73
CA LEU A 110 5.12 0.29 3.57
C LEU A 110 6.57 -0.18 3.67
N VAL A 111 7.50 0.72 4.03
CA VAL A 111 8.91 0.38 4.20
C VAL A 111 9.11 -0.61 5.34
N ALA A 112 8.45 -0.39 6.48
CA ALA A 112 8.52 -1.32 7.61
C ALA A 112 7.99 -2.72 7.22
N HIS A 113 6.85 -2.78 6.55
CA HIS A 113 6.23 -4.03 6.10
C HIS A 113 7.11 -4.78 5.08
N LEU A 114 7.70 -4.04 4.14
CA LEU A 114 8.65 -4.59 3.19
C LEU A 114 9.87 -5.21 3.90
N LEU A 115 10.46 -4.51 4.88
CA LEU A 115 11.62 -5.02 5.62
C LEU A 115 11.30 -6.21 6.54
N LEU A 116 10.04 -6.36 6.96
CA LEU A 116 9.61 -7.51 7.77
C LEU A 116 9.35 -8.75 6.90
N HIS A 117 8.73 -8.58 5.73
CA HIS A 117 8.23 -9.70 4.91
C HIS A 117 8.98 -9.92 3.59
N TYR A 118 10.08 -9.19 3.30
CA TYR A 118 10.81 -9.35 2.04
C TYR A 118 11.28 -10.79 1.77
N VAL A 119 11.67 -11.54 2.81
CA VAL A 119 12.12 -12.93 2.69
C VAL A 119 10.96 -13.85 2.31
N GLU A 120 9.78 -13.64 2.91
CA GLU A 120 8.60 -14.50 2.73
C GLU A 120 7.91 -14.25 1.39
N LYS A 121 7.82 -12.98 0.97
CA LYS A 121 7.14 -12.56 -0.26
C LYS A 121 8.07 -12.47 -1.47
N GLY A 122 9.39 -12.62 -1.27
CA GLY A 122 10.39 -12.56 -2.33
C GLY A 122 10.57 -11.16 -2.91
N TRP A 123 10.30 -10.11 -2.12
CA TRP A 123 10.48 -8.73 -2.56
C TRP A 123 11.98 -8.38 -2.61
N ASP A 124 12.44 -7.89 -3.75
CA ASP A 124 13.84 -7.48 -3.92
C ASP A 124 14.04 -6.03 -3.49
N VAL A 125 14.48 -5.86 -2.24
CA VAL A 125 14.71 -4.55 -1.61
C VAL A 125 15.78 -3.74 -2.36
N GLU A 126 16.82 -4.39 -2.87
CA GLU A 126 17.91 -3.71 -3.58
C GLU A 126 17.47 -3.22 -4.95
N LYS A 127 16.68 -4.02 -5.68
CA LYS A 127 16.07 -3.60 -6.95
C LYS A 127 15.13 -2.42 -6.74
N THR A 128 14.33 -2.44 -5.67
CA THR A 128 13.45 -1.33 -5.33
C THR A 128 14.24 -0.06 -5.00
N ALA A 129 15.31 -0.17 -4.20
CA ALA A 129 16.20 0.94 -3.90
C ALA A 129 16.87 1.51 -5.18
N ARG A 130 17.29 0.66 -6.12
CA ARG A 130 17.85 1.09 -7.41
C ARG A 130 16.85 1.92 -8.22
N ARG A 131 15.61 1.45 -8.33
CA ARG A 131 14.54 2.18 -9.02
C ARG A 131 14.24 3.53 -8.37
N MET A 132 14.23 3.57 -7.03
CA MET A 132 14.07 4.83 -6.30
C MET A 132 15.19 5.82 -6.62
N ARG A 133 16.44 5.35 -6.75
CA ARG A 133 17.56 6.19 -7.19
C ARG A 133 17.40 6.67 -8.62
N GLU A 134 16.99 5.80 -9.54
CA GLU A 134 16.72 6.15 -10.94
C GLU A 134 15.61 7.22 -11.06
N ALA A 135 14.62 7.16 -10.17
CA ALA A 135 13.57 8.17 -10.03
C ALA A 135 14.03 9.47 -9.34
N GLY A 136 15.29 9.56 -8.87
CA GLY A 136 15.86 10.74 -8.22
C GLY A 136 15.74 10.77 -6.69
N HIS A 137 15.14 9.75 -6.07
CA HIS A 137 14.94 9.63 -4.63
C HIS A 137 16.12 8.93 -3.95
N VAL A 138 17.30 9.55 -4.06
CA VAL A 138 18.58 8.96 -3.64
C VAL A 138 18.66 8.79 -2.12
N ALA A 139 18.13 9.76 -1.35
CA ALA A 139 18.19 9.73 0.11
C ALA A 139 17.29 8.64 0.69
N GLU A 140 16.10 8.46 0.13
CA GLU A 140 15.13 7.45 0.53
C GLU A 140 15.61 6.05 0.16
N ALA A 141 16.19 5.88 -1.04
CA ALA A 141 16.84 4.64 -1.45
C ALA A 141 17.98 4.26 -0.49
N GLY A 142 18.81 5.23 -0.09
CA GLY A 142 19.88 5.03 0.89
C GLY A 142 19.36 4.66 2.28
N SER A 143 18.26 5.29 2.70
CA SER A 143 17.60 5.01 3.99
C SER A 143 17.02 3.61 4.03
N LEU A 144 16.39 3.17 2.94
CA LEU A 144 15.88 1.81 2.76
C LEU A 144 17.03 0.78 2.84
N LEU A 145 18.15 1.02 2.14
CA LEU A 145 19.30 0.11 2.16
C LEU A 145 19.97 0.03 3.54
N LEU A 146 20.05 1.14 4.26
CA LEU A 146 20.58 1.15 5.63
C LEU A 146 19.70 0.33 6.57
N ALA A 147 18.38 0.48 6.47
CA ALA A 147 17.43 -0.29 7.25
C ALA A 147 17.46 -1.79 6.88
N TYR A 148 17.57 -2.11 5.59
CA TYR A 148 17.75 -3.48 5.08
C TYR A 148 19.00 -4.17 5.64
N LYS A 149 20.10 -3.43 5.79
CA LYS A 149 21.34 -3.96 6.39
C LYS A 149 21.37 -3.91 7.92
N GLY A 150 20.25 -3.62 8.57
CA GLY A 150 20.11 -3.68 10.03
C GLY A 150 20.63 -2.44 10.76
N THR A 151 20.79 -1.30 10.07
CA THR A 151 21.09 -0.04 10.76
C THR A 151 19.80 0.44 11.44
N PRO A 152 19.79 0.64 12.76
CA PRO A 152 18.58 1.09 13.45
C PRO A 152 18.19 2.51 12.98
N PRO A 153 16.90 2.81 12.79
CA PRO A 153 16.44 4.06 12.20
C PRO A 153 16.89 5.30 12.98
N GLY A 154 17.08 5.18 14.30
CA GLY A 154 17.60 6.27 15.15
C GLY A 154 19.08 6.62 14.96
N GLN A 155 19.83 5.82 14.20
CA GLN A 155 21.25 6.07 13.88
C GLN A 155 21.47 6.42 12.41
N VAL A 156 20.40 6.41 11.59
CA VAL A 156 20.48 6.78 10.18
C VAL A 156 20.42 8.30 10.06
N THR A 157 21.50 8.90 9.55
CA THR A 157 21.51 10.31 9.17
C THR A 157 21.34 10.46 7.66
N PHE A 158 20.82 11.62 7.24
CA PHE A 158 20.68 11.96 5.81
C PHE A 158 22.00 11.80 5.03
N SER A 159 23.11 12.26 5.62
CA SER A 159 24.44 12.13 5.01
C SER A 159 24.89 10.66 4.86
N MET A 160 24.56 9.81 5.83
CA MET A 160 24.82 8.37 5.73
C MET A 160 23.98 7.71 4.64
N ALA A 161 22.70 8.07 4.55
CA ALA A 161 21.82 7.56 3.50
C ALA A 161 22.33 7.93 2.10
N LEU A 162 22.71 9.19 1.88
CA LEU A 162 23.31 9.62 0.62
C LEU A 162 24.62 8.89 0.32
N ALA A 163 25.52 8.77 1.29
CA ALA A 163 26.80 8.08 1.10
C ALA A 163 26.60 6.61 0.70
N VAL A 164 25.62 5.92 1.30
CA VAL A 164 25.27 4.55 0.96
C VAL A 164 24.65 4.45 -0.43
N ALA A 165 23.71 5.33 -0.75
CA ALA A 165 23.07 5.35 -2.07
C ALA A 165 24.06 5.64 -3.21
N HIS A 166 25.08 6.49 -2.98
CA HIS A 166 26.13 6.72 -3.98
C HIS A 166 27.13 5.56 -4.09
N ARG A 167 27.38 4.84 -3.00
CA ARG A 167 28.37 3.77 -2.98
C ARG A 167 27.81 2.44 -3.51
N TRP A 168 26.53 2.17 -3.30
CA TRP A 168 25.94 0.83 -3.44
C TRP A 168 24.89 0.70 -4.54
N LEU A 169 24.45 1.82 -5.11
CA LEU A 169 23.60 1.85 -6.30
C LEU A 169 24.38 2.50 -7.43
#